data_AF-A0A9E5BP46-F1
#
_entry.id   AF-A0A9E5BP46-F1
#
_cell.length_a   1.000
_cell.length_b   1.000
_cell.length_c   1.000
_cell.angle_alpha   90.00
_cell.angle_beta   90.00
_cell.angle_gamma   90.00
#
_symmetry.space_group_name_H-M   'P 1'
#
loop_
_entity.id
_entity.type
_entity.pdbx_description
1 polymer ?
#
loop_
_entity_poly.entity_id
_entity_poly.type
_entity_poly.pdbx_seq_one_letter_code
_entity_poly.pdbx_strand_id
1 'polypeptide(L)'
;MPSYLTTHDVELMHHVLIEQYGGSLGIRDYGLLEAAIYRPQSGYYGDIYLQAAALFESLITNHPFVDGNKRIAFAATDVFLRINGYRFITNSSQAYSKIMDMFDKKQ
;
A
#
# COMPACT_ATOMS: atom_id res chain seq x y z
N MET A 1 18.53 -4.60 8.42
CA MET A 1 17.27 -4.10 9.00
C MET A 1 16.33 -3.76 7.85
N PRO A 2 15.01 -3.92 8.01
CA PRO A 2 14.08 -3.58 6.94
C PRO A 2 14.14 -2.08 6.60
N SER A 3 14.02 -1.76 5.32
CA SER A 3 13.83 -0.39 4.84
C SER A 3 12.33 -0.10 4.74
N TYR A 4 11.91 1.06 5.23
CA TYR A 4 10.49 1.44 5.27
C TYR A 4 10.23 2.65 4.37
N LEU A 5 9.03 2.71 3.81
CA LEU A 5 8.55 3.90 3.10
C LEU A 5 8.22 5.00 4.11
N THR A 6 8.48 6.24 3.72
CA THR A 6 8.01 7.42 4.45
C THR A 6 6.62 7.85 3.95
N THR A 7 5.94 8.68 4.73
CA THR A 7 4.68 9.31 4.27
C THR A 7 4.87 10.10 2.99
N HIS A 8 5.99 10.81 2.88
CA HIS A 8 6.34 11.57 1.68
C HIS A 8 6.57 10.69 0.46
N ASP A 9 7.22 9.52 0.61
CA ASP A 9 7.36 8.57 -0.50
C ASP A 9 6.00 8.13 -1.02
N VAL A 10 5.08 7.79 -0.12
CA VAL A 10 3.74 7.31 -0.50
C VAL A 10 2.87 8.43 -1.08
N GLU A 11 3.03 9.67 -0.62
CA GLU A 11 2.39 10.84 -1.22
C GLU A 11 2.89 11.09 -2.65
N LEU A 12 4.20 11.07 -2.87
CA LEU A 12 4.79 11.22 -4.21
C LEU A 12 4.36 10.10 -5.15
N MET A 13 4.38 8.86 -4.65
CA MET A 13 3.89 7.71 -5.41
C MET A 13 2.41 7.87 -5.77
N HIS A 14 1.57 8.36 -4.86
CA HIS A 14 0.16 8.63 -5.12
C HIS A 14 -0.01 9.67 -6.22
N HIS A 15 0.74 10.78 -6.13
CA HIS A 15 0.74 11.84 -7.14
C HIS A 15 1.05 11.28 -8.54
N VAL A 16 2.13 10.51 -8.67
CA VAL A 16 2.52 9.87 -9.94
C VAL A 16 1.42 8.94 -10.47
N LEU A 17 0.79 8.15 -9.60
CA LEU A 17 -0.29 7.24 -10.00
C LEU A 17 -1.55 7.98 -10.46
N ILE A 18 -1.89 9.10 -9.83
CA ILE A 18 -3.03 9.93 -10.24
C ILE A 18 -2.75 10.62 -11.57
N GLU A 19 -1.54 11.17 -11.76
CA GLU A 19 -1.14 11.76 -13.05
C GLU A 19 -1.19 10.75 -14.19
N GLN A 20 -0.74 9.52 -13.94
CA GLN A 20 -0.66 8.49 -14.98
C GLN A 20 -2.01 7.83 -15.31
N TYR A 21 -2.84 7.57 -14.31
CA TYR A 21 -4.04 6.73 -14.46
C TYR A 21 -5.35 7.48 -14.20
N GLY A 22 -5.30 8.77 -13.89
CA GLY A 22 -6.45 9.59 -13.56
C GLY A 22 -7.03 9.33 -12.17
N GLY A 23 -7.95 10.21 -11.76
CA GLY A 23 -8.55 10.22 -10.43
C GLY A 23 -8.41 11.59 -9.77
N SER A 24 -8.84 11.68 -8.52
CA SER A 24 -8.71 12.93 -7.75
C SER A 24 -7.46 12.93 -6.88
N LEU A 25 -6.61 13.95 -7.07
CA LEU A 25 -5.46 14.19 -6.19
C LEU A 25 -5.93 14.69 -4.82
N GLY A 26 -5.22 14.30 -3.76
CA GLY A 26 -5.42 14.86 -2.43
C GLY A 26 -5.40 13.81 -1.33
N ILE A 27 -4.90 14.22 -0.17
CA ILE A 27 -4.96 13.46 1.07
C ILE A 27 -6.27 13.82 1.78
N ARG A 28 -7.06 12.78 2.10
CA ARG A 28 -8.30 12.91 2.86
C ARG A 28 -8.01 13.09 4.34
N ASP A 29 -7.07 12.30 4.87
CA ASP A 29 -6.69 12.32 6.28
C ASP A 29 -5.23 11.90 6.46
N TYR A 30 -4.42 12.83 6.96
CA TYR A 30 -2.99 12.61 7.21
C TYR A 30 -2.72 11.64 8.36
N GLY A 31 -3.54 11.65 9.41
CA GLY A 31 -3.38 10.73 10.54
C GLY A 31 -3.62 9.29 10.13
N LEU A 32 -4.60 9.07 9.24
CA LEU A 32 -4.87 7.76 8.63
C LEU A 32 -3.75 7.29 7.70
N LEU A 33 -3.08 8.22 7.01
CA LEU A 33 -1.90 7.91 6.19
C LEU A 33 -0.74 7.49 7.09
N GLU A 34 -0.39 8.33 8.06
CA GLU A 34 0.69 8.05 9.03
C GLU A 34 0.47 6.71 9.74
N ALA A 35 -0.74 6.46 10.24
CA ALA A 35 -1.08 5.20 10.88
C ALA A 35 -0.80 3.98 9.98
N ALA A 36 -1.10 4.08 8.68
CA ALA A 36 -0.83 3.01 7.74
C ALA A 36 0.68 2.80 7.49
N ILE A 37 1.44 3.88 7.36
CA ILE A 37 2.89 3.84 7.09
C ILE A 37 3.72 3.36 8.29
N TYR A 38 3.30 3.70 9.51
CA TYR A 38 4.02 3.30 10.73
C TYR A 38 3.60 1.92 11.25
N ARG A 39 2.42 1.38 10.87
CA ARG A 39 1.96 0.07 11.33
C ARG A 39 2.98 -1.07 11.12
N PRO A 40 3.66 -1.22 9.96
CA PRO A 40 4.66 -2.26 9.75
C PRO A 40 5.85 -2.16 10.72
N GLN A 41 6.13 -0.97 11.25
CA GLN A 41 7.27 -0.66 12.12
C GLN A 41 6.95 -0.90 13.62
N SER A 42 5.73 -1.29 13.95
CA SER A 42 5.26 -1.51 15.33
C SER A 42 5.97 -2.62 16.12
N GLY A 43 6.78 -3.46 15.46
CA GLY A 43 7.41 -4.62 16.07
C GLY A 43 6.49 -5.83 16.27
N TYR A 44 5.20 -5.72 15.93
CA TYR A 44 4.22 -6.81 16.05
C TYR A 44 4.37 -7.88 14.95
N TYR A 45 4.93 -7.50 13.80
CA TYR A 45 5.01 -8.36 12.61
C TYR A 45 6.39 -9.03 12.49
N GLY A 46 6.41 -10.36 12.63
CA GLY A 46 7.64 -11.16 12.73
C GLY A 46 8.42 -11.36 11.43
N ASP A 47 7.85 -11.01 10.28
CA ASP A 47 8.54 -11.07 8.99
C ASP A 47 8.10 -9.95 8.03
N ILE A 48 8.82 -9.81 6.92
CA ILE A 48 8.59 -8.76 5.92
C ILE A 48 7.26 -8.93 5.17
N TYR A 49 6.76 -10.15 5.02
CA TYR A 49 5.52 -10.42 4.31
C TYR A 49 4.32 -9.97 5.14
N LEU A 50 4.37 -10.22 6.45
CA LEU A 50 3.40 -9.75 7.42
C LEU A 50 3.43 -8.22 7.53
N GLN A 51 4.63 -7.62 7.52
CA GLN A 51 4.79 -6.16 7.46
C GLN A 51 4.18 -5.57 6.17
N ALA A 52 4.42 -6.20 5.03
CA ALA A 52 3.89 -5.78 3.74
C ALA A 52 2.36 -5.93 3.67
N ALA A 53 1.82 -7.01 4.22
CA ALA A 53 0.39 -7.25 4.34
C ALA A 53 -0.28 -6.22 5.26
N ALA A 54 0.36 -5.87 6.38
CA ALA A 54 -0.14 -4.84 7.29
C ALA A 54 -0.19 -3.45 6.64
N LEU A 55 0.86 -3.09 5.88
CA LEU A 55 0.89 -1.86 5.08
C LEU A 55 -0.26 -1.84 4.06
N PHE A 56 -0.40 -2.93 3.31
CA PHE A 56 -1.42 -3.08 2.27
C PHE A 56 -2.83 -2.94 2.82
N GLU A 57 -3.14 -3.72 3.87
CA GLU A 57 -4.43 -3.70 4.54
C GLU A 57 -4.74 -2.29 5.05
N SER A 58 -3.80 -1.65 5.76
CA SER A 58 -4.04 -0.33 6.33
C SER A 58 -4.26 0.75 5.28
N LEU A 59 -3.50 0.77 4.19
CA LEU A 59 -3.74 1.75 3.13
C LEU A 59 -5.10 1.56 2.45
N ILE A 60 -5.57 0.32 2.36
CA ILE A 60 -6.90 0.03 1.79
C ILE A 60 -8.00 0.38 2.77
N THR A 61 -7.91 -0.03 4.03
CA THR A 61 -9.01 0.15 5.00
C THR A 61 -9.08 1.57 5.54
N ASN A 62 -7.94 2.23 5.76
CA ASN A 62 -7.91 3.60 6.26
C ASN A 62 -8.33 4.61 5.19
N HIS A 63 -8.23 4.25 3.91
CA HIS A 63 -8.53 5.13 2.77
C HIS A 63 -7.98 6.57 2.93
N PRO A 64 -6.68 6.76 3.16
CA PRO A 64 -6.13 8.08 3.52
C PRO A 64 -6.17 9.12 2.39
N PHE A 65 -6.35 8.70 1.14
CA PHE A 65 -6.44 9.59 -0.01
C PHE A 65 -7.89 9.80 -0.47
N VAL A 66 -8.15 10.91 -1.17
CA VAL A 66 -9.45 11.23 -1.76
C VAL A 66 -9.86 10.17 -2.78
N ASP A 67 -8.91 9.73 -3.61
CA ASP A 67 -9.08 8.66 -4.60
C ASP A 67 -7.77 7.86 -4.72
N GLY A 68 -7.79 6.73 -5.41
CA GLY A 68 -6.58 5.97 -5.73
C GLY A 68 -6.10 5.03 -4.61
N ASN A 69 -6.80 4.95 -3.47
CA ASN A 69 -6.40 4.14 -2.29
C ASN A 69 -5.98 2.70 -2.62
N LYS A 70 -6.76 1.98 -3.45
CA LYS A 70 -6.41 0.61 -3.86
C LYS A 70 -5.11 0.55 -4.70
N ARG A 71 -4.90 1.54 -5.57
CA ARG A 71 -3.74 1.63 -6.46
C ARG A 71 -2.48 1.94 -5.66
N ILE A 72 -2.55 2.96 -4.80
CA ILE A 72 -1.41 3.32 -3.95
C ILE A 72 -1.08 2.23 -2.94
N ALA A 73 -2.07 1.54 -2.37
CA ALA A 73 -1.82 0.41 -1.49
C ALA A 73 -1.01 -0.70 -2.19
N PHE A 74 -1.43 -1.10 -3.39
CA PHE A 74 -0.69 -2.11 -4.15
C PHE A 74 0.73 -1.65 -4.50
N ALA A 75 0.87 -0.43 -5.00
CA ALA A 75 2.17 0.11 -5.40
C ALA A 75 3.12 0.26 -4.20
N ALA A 76 2.65 0.81 -3.08
CA ALA A 76 3.42 0.96 -1.85
C ALA A 76 3.87 -0.40 -1.31
N THR A 77 3.01 -1.41 -1.33
CA THR A 77 3.36 -2.78 -0.92
C THR A 77 4.40 -3.42 -1.85
N ASP A 78 4.26 -3.28 -3.17
CA ASP A 78 5.26 -3.78 -4.14
C ASP A 78 6.62 -3.09 -3.95
N VAL A 79 6.64 -1.76 -3.80
CA VAL A 79 7.89 -1.02 -3.55
C VAL A 79 8.49 -1.42 -2.21
N PHE A 80 7.69 -1.54 -1.15
CA PHE A 80 8.15 -1.98 0.17
C PHE A 80 8.81 -3.37 0.11
N LEU A 81 8.22 -4.32 -0.61
CA LEU A 81 8.83 -5.63 -0.83
C LEU A 81 10.14 -5.51 -1.61
N ARG A 82 10.17 -4.71 -2.68
CA ARG A 82 11.35 -4.52 -3.55
C ARG A 82 12.55 -3.92 -2.84
N ILE A 83 12.35 -2.85 -2.06
CA ILE A 83 13.44 -2.22 -1.30
C ILE A 83 13.98 -3.14 -0.20
N ASN A 84 13.23 -4.18 0.17
CA ASN A 84 13.64 -5.23 1.10
C ASN A 84 14.13 -6.51 0.41
N GLY A 85 14.30 -6.51 -0.92
CA GLY A 85 14.85 -7.63 -1.69
C GLY A 85 13.84 -8.68 -2.16
N TYR A 86 12.54 -8.42 -2.02
CA TYR A 86 11.46 -9.33 -2.41
C TYR A 86 10.71 -8.81 -3.64
N ARG A 87 10.13 -9.72 -4.43
CA ARG A 87 9.31 -9.37 -5.59
C ARG A 87 8.13 -10.30 -5.70
N PHE A 88 7.00 -9.77 -6.18
CA PHE A 88 5.89 -10.59 -6.59
C PHE A 88 6.27 -11.47 -7.79
N ILE A 89 6.17 -12.80 -7.64
CA ILE A 89 6.29 -13.75 -8.75
C ILE A 89 4.88 -14.04 -9.29
N THR A 90 4.28 -13.05 -9.94
CA THR A 90 2.96 -13.21 -10.55
C THR A 90 2.79 -12.24 -11.71
N ASN A 91 1.88 -12.54 -12.64
CA ASN A 91 1.51 -11.61 -13.71
C ASN A 91 0.42 -10.64 -13.22
N SER A 92 0.28 -9.50 -13.90
CA SER A 92 -0.62 -8.41 -13.51
C SER A 92 -2.08 -8.86 -13.34
N SER A 93 -2.56 -9.72 -14.25
CA SER A 93 -3.93 -10.23 -14.22
C SER A 93 -4.21 -11.12 -13.00
N GLN A 94 -3.24 -11.96 -12.64
CA GLN A 94 -3.36 -12.89 -11.52
C GLN A 94 -3.19 -12.19 -10.17
N ALA A 95 -2.32 -11.18 -10.09
CA ALA A 95 -2.24 -10.28 -8.92
C ALA A 95 -3.57 -9.55 -8.69
N TYR A 96 -4.12 -8.94 -9.74
CA TYR A 96 -5.39 -8.22 -9.70
C TYR A 96 -6.54 -9.11 -9.21
N SER A 97 -6.72 -10.29 -9.83
CA SER A 97 -7.80 -11.21 -9.46
C SER A 97 -7.72 -11.63 -8.00
N LYS A 98 -6.54 -12.01 -7.50
CA LYS A 98 -6.37 -12.42 -6.09
C LYS A 98 -6.64 -11.28 -5.11
N ILE A 99 -6.19 -10.07 -5.46
CA ILE A 99 -6.41 -8.88 -4.63
C ILE A 99 -7.91 -8.55 -4.57
N MET A 100 -8.60 -8.52 -5.71
CA MET A 100 -10.03 -8.23 -5.73
C MET A 100 -10.83 -9.30 -4.98
N ASP A 101 -10.51 -10.58 -5.16
CA ASP A 101 -11.13 -11.69 -4.42
C ASP A 101 -10.97 -11.54 -2.89
N MET A 102 -9.84 -11.01 -2.42
CA MET A 102 -9.62 -10.75 -1.00
C MET A 102 -10.52 -9.63 -0.45
N PHE A 103 -10.87 -8.62 -1.26
CA PHE A 103 -11.67 -7.49 -0.81
C PHE A 103 -13.17 -7.62 -1.09
N ASP A 104 -13.56 -8.39 -2.10
CA ASP A 104 -14.97 -8.67 -2.41
C ASP A 104 -15.57 -9.73 -1.49
N LYS A 105 -14.73 -10.52 -0.80
CA LYS A 105 -15.16 -11.33 0.34
C LYS A 105 -15.46 -10.40 1.52
N LYS A 106 -16.71 -9.92 1.58
CA LYS A 106 -17.30 -9.43 2.82
C LYS A 106 -17.06 -10.46 3.93
N GLN A 107 -16.49 -10.01 5.05
CA GLN A 107 -16.63 -10.72 6.33
C GLN A 107 -18.11 -10.90 6.66
#